data_AF-A0A6J6KQN5-F1
#
_entry.id   AF-A0A6J6KQN5-F1
#
_cell.length_a   1.000
_cell.length_b   1.000
_cell.length_c   1.000
_cell.angle_alpha   90.00
_cell.angle_beta   90.00
_cell.angle_gamma   90.00
#
_symmetry.space_group_name_H-M   'P 1'
#
loop_
_entity.id
_entity.type
_entity.pdbx_description
1 polymer ?
#
loop_
_entity_poly.entity_id
_entity_poly.type
_entity_poly.pdbx_seq_one_letter_code
_entity_poly.pdbx_strand_id
1 'polypeptide(L)'
;MLKALAACKQTGIDSLVIAGGVAANSRLRELAVQRCEKAGIQLRIPAPALCTDNGAMVAALGSLLVSAGRAPAAEAFDADSSMPVTDINLR
;
A
#
# COMPACT_ATOMS: atom_id res chain seq x y z
N MET A 1 -11.51 10.46 -0.04
CA MET A 1 -11.07 10.69 1.36
C MET A 1 -12.12 10.35 2.40
N LEU A 2 -13.39 10.72 2.23
CA LEU A 2 -14.46 10.38 3.21
C LEU A 2 -14.53 8.89 3.55
N LYS A 3 -14.52 8.01 2.53
CA LYS A 3 -14.54 6.55 2.72
C LYS A 3 -13.33 6.03 3.50
N ALA A 4 -12.14 6.51 3.20
CA ALA A 4 -10.90 6.07 3.87
C ALA A 4 -10.90 6.45 5.35
N LEU A 5 -11.26 7.69 5.69
CA LEU A 5 -11.35 8.13 7.09
C LEU A 5 -12.48 7.42 7.85
N ALA A 6 -13.61 7.16 7.19
CA ALA A 6 -14.69 6.37 7.77
C ALA A 6 -14.21 4.94 8.08
N ALA A 7 -13.45 4.32 7.18
CA ALA A 7 -12.86 3.00 7.42
C ALA A 7 -11.90 3.02 8.61
N CYS A 8 -10.96 3.97 8.68
CA CYS A 8 -10.07 4.15 9.84
C CYS A 8 -10.86 4.23 11.16
N LYS A 9 -11.93 5.04 11.20
CA LYS A 9 -12.78 5.16 12.39
C LYS A 9 -13.53 3.86 12.73
N GLN A 10 -14.03 3.15 11.72
CA GLN A 10 -14.78 1.90 11.91
C GLN A 10 -13.89 0.74 12.37
N THR A 11 -12.63 0.70 11.92
CA THR A 11 -11.68 -0.37 12.27
C THR A 11 -10.82 -0.05 13.48
N GLY A 12 -10.81 1.21 13.93
CA GLY A 12 -9.90 1.68 14.99
C GLY A 12 -8.45 1.86 14.52
N ILE A 13 -8.19 1.76 13.22
CA ILE A 13 -6.86 1.97 12.64
C ILE A 13 -6.57 3.46 12.57
N ASP A 14 -5.44 3.88 13.14
CA ASP A 14 -5.01 5.27 13.24
C ASP A 14 -4.04 5.70 12.13
N SER A 15 -3.72 4.82 11.19
CA SER A 15 -2.79 5.08 10.10
C SER A 15 -3.41 4.84 8.73
N LEU A 16 -3.03 5.67 7.76
CA LEU A 16 -3.50 5.61 6.38
C LEU A 16 -2.32 5.72 5.41
N VAL A 17 -2.22 4.77 4.50
CA VAL A 17 -1.31 4.84 3.35
C VAL A 17 -2.11 5.15 2.09
N ILE A 18 -1.64 6.10 1.28
CA ILE A 18 -2.21 6.37 -0.05
C ILE A 18 -1.14 6.08 -1.10
N ALA A 19 -1.41 5.10 -1.96
CA ALA A 19 -0.55 4.68 -3.07
C ALA A 19 -1.35 4.60 -4.38
N GLY A 20 -0.68 4.22 -5.48
CA GLY A 20 -1.23 4.22 -6.84
C GLY A 20 -0.93 5.52 -7.59
N GLY A 21 -0.95 5.48 -8.92
CA GLY A 21 -0.51 6.63 -9.75
C GLY A 21 -1.22 7.95 -9.44
N VAL A 22 -2.51 7.88 -9.08
CA VAL A 22 -3.30 9.06 -8.67
C VAL A 22 -2.76 9.71 -7.39
N ALA A 23 -2.10 8.96 -6.51
CA ALA A 23 -1.45 9.49 -5.30
C ALA A 23 -0.31 10.47 -5.61
N ALA A 24 0.22 10.53 -6.83
CA ALA A 24 1.18 11.54 -7.25
C ALA A 24 0.55 12.94 -7.42
N ASN A 25 -0.78 13.07 -7.45
CA ASN A 25 -1.46 14.35 -7.60
C ASN A 25 -1.25 15.27 -6.37
N SER A 26 -0.71 16.46 -6.60
CA SER A 26 -0.39 17.43 -5.54
C SER A 26 -1.63 17.87 -4.75
N ARG A 27 -2.73 18.18 -5.45
CA ARG A 27 -3.98 18.61 -4.80
C ARG A 27 -4.58 17.52 -3.91
N LEU A 28 -4.51 16.26 -4.34
CA LEU A 28 -4.94 15.12 -3.51
C LEU A 28 -4.09 15.01 -2.24
N ARG A 29 -2.77 15.14 -2.36
CA ARG A 29 -1.84 15.07 -1.21
C ARG A 29 -2.13 16.14 -0.17
N GLU A 30 -2.24 17.40 -0.60
CA GLU A 30 -2.57 18.53 0.28
C GLU A 30 -3.87 18.28 1.05
N LEU A 31 -4.93 17.88 0.35
CA LEU A 31 -6.23 17.62 0.95
C LEU A 31 -6.20 16.38 1.86
N ALA A 32 -5.39 15.37 1.54
CA ALA A 32 -5.21 14.20 2.39
C ALA A 32 -4.54 14.57 3.71
N VAL A 33 -3.45 15.33 3.67
CA VAL A 33 -2.73 15.83 4.87
C VAL A 33 -3.69 16.57 5.79
N GLN A 34 -4.34 17.63 5.28
CA GLN A 34 -5.26 18.45 6.07
C GLN A 34 -6.39 17.65 6.72
N ARG A 35 -6.92 16.65 6.02
CA ARG A 35 -8.05 15.85 6.52
C ARG A 35 -7.61 14.78 7.51
N CYS A 36 -6.46 14.17 7.30
CA CYS A 36 -5.92 13.17 8.22
C CYS A 36 -5.46 13.82 9.54
N GLU A 37 -4.79 14.98 9.47
CA GLU A 37 -4.43 15.77 10.66
C GLU A 37 -5.66 16.12 11.50
N LYS A 38 -6.71 16.64 10.88
CA LYS A 38 -7.99 16.94 11.57
C LYS A 38 -8.66 15.72 12.19
N ALA A 39 -8.42 14.53 11.64
CA ALA A 39 -8.99 13.28 12.11
C ALA A 39 -8.07 12.54 13.10
N GLY A 40 -6.87 13.05 13.40
CA GLY A 40 -5.88 12.36 14.21
C GLY A 40 -5.33 11.09 13.56
N ILE A 41 -5.34 11.00 12.23
CA ILE A 41 -4.87 9.84 11.47
C ILE A 41 -3.46 10.11 10.93
N GLN A 42 -2.53 9.19 11.16
CA GLN A 42 -1.18 9.25 10.64
C GLN A 42 -1.16 8.89 9.14
N LEU A 43 -0.95 9.90 8.31
CA LEU A 43 -0.88 9.74 6.86
C LEU A 43 0.55 9.43 6.38
N ARG A 44 0.67 8.45 5.49
CA ARG A 44 1.89 8.14 4.73
C ARG A 44 1.58 8.12 3.23
N ILE A 45 2.34 8.89 2.46
CA ILE A 45 2.26 8.87 1.00
C ILE A 45 3.69 8.71 0.46
N PRO A 46 3.97 7.71 -0.40
CA PRO A 46 5.29 7.55 -1.00
C PRO A 46 5.73 8.78 -1.80
N ALA A 47 7.03 8.88 -2.07
CA ALA A 47 7.54 9.85 -3.05
C ALA A 47 6.80 9.66 -4.39
N PRO A 48 6.57 10.73 -5.19
CA PRO A 48 5.81 10.63 -6.44
C PRO A 48 6.33 9.55 -7.40
N ALA A 49 7.65 9.39 -7.51
CA ALA A 49 8.29 8.37 -8.35
C ALA A 49 8.04 6.92 -7.90
N LEU A 50 7.56 6.72 -6.66
CA LEU A 50 7.25 5.41 -6.09
C LEU A 50 5.74 5.15 -5.98
N CYS A 51 4.89 6.05 -6.50
CA CYS A 51 3.44 5.90 -6.40
C CYS A 51 2.84 5.01 -7.48
N THR A 52 3.47 4.90 -8.65
CA THR A 52 3.05 4.00 -9.72
C THR A 52 3.63 2.61 -9.53
N ASP A 53 3.12 1.62 -10.28
CA ASP A 53 3.74 0.30 -10.32
C ASP A 53 5.21 0.41 -10.71
N ASN A 54 6.08 -0.20 -9.91
CA ASN A 54 7.52 -0.12 -10.09
C ASN A 54 8.21 -1.39 -9.58
N GLY A 55 9.45 -1.65 -10.03
CA GLY A 55 10.20 -2.82 -9.56
C GLY A 55 10.62 -2.74 -8.10
N ALA A 56 10.72 -1.54 -7.52
CA ALA A 56 11.19 -1.36 -6.15
C ALA A 56 10.18 -1.88 -5.11
N MET A 57 8.87 -1.74 -5.33
CA MET A 57 7.86 -2.33 -4.43
C MET A 57 7.92 -3.86 -4.43
N VAL A 58 8.18 -4.48 -5.59
CA VAL A 58 8.30 -5.93 -5.73
C VAL A 58 9.57 -6.43 -5.03
N ALA A 59 10.70 -5.75 -5.26
CA ALA A 59 11.97 -6.07 -4.61
C ALA A 59 11.90 -5.90 -3.08
N ALA A 60 11.23 -4.83 -2.60
CA ALA A 60 11.04 -4.60 -1.18
C ALA A 60 10.20 -5.71 -0.52
N LEU A 61 9.09 -6.13 -1.15
CA LEU A 61 8.28 -7.24 -0.67
C LEU A 61 9.09 -8.55 -0.63
N GLY A 62 9.84 -8.86 -1.69
CA GLY A 62 10.71 -10.04 -1.74
C GLY A 62 11.77 -10.04 -0.64
N SER A 63 12.41 -8.89 -0.41
CA SER A 63 13.39 -8.72 0.67
C SER A 63 12.77 -8.95 2.07
N LEU A 64 11.55 -8.44 2.29
CA LEU A 64 10.82 -8.66 3.56
C LEU A 64 10.48 -10.14 3.77
N LEU A 65 10.06 -10.84 2.71
CA LEU A 65 9.75 -12.27 2.78
C LEU A 65 11.00 -13.11 3.09
N VAL A 66 12.11 -12.86 2.40
CA VAL A 66 13.38 -13.56 2.66
C VAL A 66 13.90 -13.26 4.07
N SER A 67 13.80 -12.00 4.51
CA SER A 67 14.18 -11.61 5.88
C SER A 67 13.30 -12.27 6.94
N ALA A 68 12.05 -12.60 6.61
CA ALA A 68 11.14 -13.38 7.45
C ALA A 68 11.37 -14.90 7.37
N GLY A 69 12.45 -15.36 6.74
CA GLY A 69 12.82 -16.77 6.65
C GLY A 69 12.10 -17.55 5.54
N ARG A 70 11.42 -16.86 4.61
CA ARG A 70 10.82 -17.51 3.45
C ARG A 70 11.89 -17.83 2.42
N ALA A 71 12.00 -19.10 2.05
CA ALA A 71 12.80 -19.50 0.91
C ALA A 71 12.19 -18.97 -0.39
N PRO A 72 13.01 -18.62 -1.39
CA PRO A 72 12.52 -18.36 -2.74
C PRO A 72 11.82 -19.62 -3.29
N ALA A 73 10.84 -19.42 -4.18
CA ALA A 73 10.18 -20.52 -4.86
C ALA A 73 11.21 -21.35 -5.64
N ALA A 74 11.11 -22.68 -5.52
CA ALA A 74 12.00 -23.61 -6.22
C ALA A 74 11.68 -23.73 -7.72
N GLU A 75 10.44 -23.41 -8.11
CA GLU A 75 9.94 -23.49 -9.48
C GLU A 75 9.26 -22.18 -9.87
N ALA A 76 9.10 -21.97 -11.18
CA ALA A 76 8.37 -20.81 -11.70
C ALA A 76 6.90 -20.86 -11.24
N PHE A 77 6.37 -19.74 -10.80
CA PHE A 77 4.96 -19.58 -10.43
C PHE A 77 4.17 -19.00 -11.61
N ASP A 78 2.93 -19.47 -11.77
CA ASP A 78 1.99 -18.89 -12.74
C ASP A 78 1.45 -17.55 -12.25
N ALA A 79 1.16 -16.66 -13.20
CA ALA A 79 0.50 -15.39 -12.93
C ALA A 79 -1.02 -15.57 -12.90
N ASP A 80 -1.67 -15.13 -11.83
CA ASP A 80 -3.12 -14.96 -11.78
C ASP A 80 -3.47 -13.48 -11.92
N SER A 81 -4.02 -13.11 -13.08
CA SER A 81 -4.41 -11.73 -13.40
C SER A 81 -5.68 -11.26 -12.67
N SER A 82 -6.40 -12.18 -12.04
CA SER A 82 -7.66 -11.95 -11.34
C SER A 82 -7.58 -12.19 -9.83
N MET A 83 -6.37 -12.44 -9.31
CA MET A 83 -6.13 -12.76 -7.91
C MET A 83 -6.78 -11.72 -6.98
N PRO A 84 -7.70 -12.14 -6.08
CA PRO A 84 -8.30 -11.23 -5.12
C PRO A 84 -7.25 -10.63 -4.19
N VAL A 85 -7.40 -9.35 -3.85
CA VAL A 85 -6.51 -8.65 -2.88
C VAL A 85 -6.56 -9.22 -1.46
N THR A 86 -7.58 -10.03 -1.16
CA THR A 86 -7.72 -10.76 0.12
C THR A 86 -6.93 -12.06 0.16
N ASP A 87 -6.52 -12.56 -1.01
CA ASP A 87 -5.76 -13.80 -1.11
C ASP A 87 -4.27 -13.45 -1.11
N ILE A 88 -3.51 -14.16 -0.27
CA ILE A 88 -2.05 -14.04 -0.22
C ILE A 88 -1.51 -15.45 -0.44
N ASN A 89 -0.96 -15.70 -1.62
CA ASN A 89 -0.31 -16.97 -1.91
C ASN A 89 1.16 -16.86 -1.50
N LEU A 90 1.48 -17.51 -0.38
CA LEU A 90 2.85 -17.66 0.10
C LEU A 90 3.38 -19.07 -0.16
N ARG A 91 2.79 -19.87 -1.06
CA ARG A 91 3.34 -21.19 -1.41
C ARG A 91 4.57 -21.04 -2.28
#